data_AF-C2EV27-F1
#
_entry.id   AF-C2EV27-F1
#
_cell.length_a   1.000
_cell.length_b   1.000
_cell.length_c   1.000
_cell.angle_alpha   90.00
_cell.angle_beta   90.00
_cell.angle_gamma   90.00
#
_symmetry.space_group_name_H-M   'P 1'
#
loop_
_entity.id
_entity.type
_entity.pdbx_description
1 polymer ?
#
loop_
_entity_poly.entity_id
_entity_poly.type
_entity_poly.pdbx_seq_one_letter_code
_entity_poly.pdbx_strand_id
1 'polypeptide(L)'
;MENLTIRNLSFAYPGQAPLFDHCNLDLDGDWKLGLLGRNGRGKTTLMKILRNLVNYQGSIITNLKPQYFPLTIKKPTFLAGDAVIEAVPNSFLEPWQLERELNLMATNPEILWQPYSTLSGGERTKLQLTALFASDYDYLLLDEPTNHLDQVGRKQVANYLRQKTTGFIITSHDREFLDQIIDHTLVIERSQLVLERGNYSTYFKQKKRRDQEAITTNQQLRADIKKLKRSQQQRQQRANRAEGEKKNNSHADKGFLGAKAAKMMKKSVTINNRIEQVINDKQGLLNNIDSTTPLSLNLQRDHHQTLLAVKDVTLSFSDHQLFAH
;
A
#
# COMPACT_ATOMS: atom_id res chain seq x y z
N MET A 1 21.07 -19.23 -1.19
CA MET A 1 20.31 -17.97 -1.11
C MET A 1 18.87 -18.35 -1.30
N GLU A 2 18.07 -18.15 -0.29
CA GLU A 2 16.65 -18.49 -0.33
C GLU A 2 15.91 -17.31 -0.96
N ASN A 3 14.95 -17.62 -1.84
CA ASN A 3 14.31 -16.60 -2.64
C ASN A 3 12.83 -16.91 -2.86
N LEU A 4 12.07 -15.85 -3.11
CA LEU A 4 10.69 -15.93 -3.54
C LEU A 4 10.53 -15.16 -4.83
N THR A 5 10.19 -15.88 -5.88
CA THR A 5 9.97 -15.34 -7.22
C THR A 5 8.50 -15.48 -7.59
N ILE A 6 7.86 -14.34 -7.87
CA ILE A 6 6.51 -14.23 -8.41
C ILE A 6 6.62 -13.89 -9.90
N ARG A 7 5.96 -14.67 -10.75
CA ARG A 7 5.87 -14.43 -12.20
C ARG A 7 4.42 -14.34 -12.66
N ASN A 8 4.10 -13.25 -13.37
CA ASN A 8 2.78 -12.97 -13.96
C ASN A 8 1.61 -13.19 -13.00
N LEU A 9 1.73 -12.74 -11.75
CA LEU A 9 0.67 -12.87 -10.76
C LEU A 9 -0.52 -11.97 -11.11
N SER A 10 -1.66 -12.60 -11.35
CA SER A 10 -2.94 -11.94 -11.53
C SER A 10 -3.98 -12.50 -10.56
N PHE A 11 -4.74 -11.60 -9.93
CA PHE A 11 -5.78 -11.98 -8.98
C PHE A 11 -6.87 -10.91 -8.89
N ALA A 12 -8.12 -11.37 -8.90
CA ALA A 12 -9.31 -10.57 -8.62
C ALA A 12 -10.29 -11.42 -7.81
N TYR A 13 -11.01 -10.80 -6.87
CA TYR A 13 -12.18 -11.45 -6.30
C TYR A 13 -13.33 -11.43 -7.34
N PRO A 14 -14.24 -12.43 -7.33
CA PRO A 14 -15.37 -12.46 -8.25
C PRO A 14 -16.16 -11.16 -8.25
N GLY A 15 -16.37 -10.58 -9.43
CA GLY A 15 -17.12 -9.33 -9.60
C GLY A 15 -16.40 -8.06 -9.13
N GLN A 16 -15.11 -8.13 -8.78
CA GLN A 16 -14.31 -6.98 -8.37
C GLN A 16 -13.22 -6.64 -9.40
N ALA A 17 -12.71 -5.41 -9.34
CA ALA A 17 -11.53 -5.02 -10.10
C ALA A 17 -10.31 -5.87 -9.68
N PRO A 18 -9.34 -6.11 -10.59
CA PRO A 18 -8.14 -6.88 -10.26
C PRO A 18 -7.34 -6.21 -9.15
N LEU A 19 -6.96 -7.00 -8.14
CA LEU A 19 -6.05 -6.57 -7.08
C LEU A 19 -4.59 -6.67 -7.53
N PHE A 20 -4.28 -7.64 -8.39
CA PHE A 20 -2.97 -7.83 -9.01
C PHE A 20 -3.17 -8.10 -10.50
N ASP A 21 -2.33 -7.52 -11.35
CA ASP A 21 -2.41 -7.64 -12.81
C ASP A 21 -1.00 -7.88 -13.40
N HIS A 22 -0.70 -9.13 -13.74
CA HIS A 22 0.58 -9.58 -14.31
C HIS A 22 1.82 -9.12 -13.51
N CYS A 23 1.71 -9.13 -12.18
CA CYS A 23 2.77 -8.68 -11.30
C CYS A 23 3.97 -9.64 -11.35
N ASN A 24 5.17 -9.07 -11.39
CA ASN A 24 6.43 -9.80 -11.29
C ASN A 24 7.21 -9.25 -10.09
N LEU A 25 7.76 -10.14 -9.26
CA LEU A 25 8.48 -9.77 -8.06
C LEU A 25 9.55 -10.80 -7.75
N ASP A 26 10.73 -10.34 -7.34
CA ASP A 26 11.79 -11.20 -6.81
C ASP A 26 12.17 -10.67 -5.44
N LEU A 27 12.10 -11.53 -4.43
CA LEU A 27 12.43 -11.25 -3.05
C LEU A 27 13.58 -12.15 -2.60
N ASP A 28 14.47 -11.58 -1.81
CA ASP A 28 15.47 -12.33 -1.06
C ASP A 28 14.89 -12.72 0.32
N GLY A 29 15.18 -13.93 0.78
CA GLY A 29 14.73 -14.46 2.07
C GLY A 29 15.28 -13.68 3.26
N ASP A 30 16.39 -12.94 3.10
CA ASP A 30 17.02 -12.18 4.17
C ASP A 30 16.44 -10.76 4.34
N TRP A 31 15.53 -10.32 3.47
CA TRP A 31 15.01 -8.95 3.50
C TRP A 31 13.96 -8.74 4.59
N LYS A 32 14.01 -7.56 5.22
CA LYS A 32 12.98 -7.06 6.15
C LYS A 32 12.06 -6.12 5.39
N LEU A 33 11.00 -6.69 4.81
CA LEU A 33 10.12 -6.03 3.88
C LEU A 33 8.89 -5.43 4.57
N GLY A 34 8.69 -4.12 4.42
CA GLY A 34 7.41 -3.48 4.74
C GLY A 34 6.42 -3.61 3.59
N LEU A 35 5.30 -4.31 3.80
CA LEU A 35 4.20 -4.38 2.85
C LEU A 35 3.24 -3.19 3.04
N LEU A 36 3.36 -2.21 2.15
CA LEU A 36 2.56 -0.99 2.17
C LEU A 36 1.46 -1.01 1.11
N GLY A 37 0.42 -0.23 1.37
CA GLY A 37 -0.71 -0.10 0.47
C GLY A 37 -1.92 0.48 1.21
N ARG A 38 -2.78 1.18 0.47
CA ARG A 38 -4.05 1.67 1.01
C ARG A 38 -4.92 0.49 1.48
N ASN A 39 -5.81 0.75 2.42
CA ASN A 39 -6.77 -0.26 2.85
C ASN A 39 -7.61 -0.73 1.64
N GLY A 40 -7.84 -2.03 1.55
CA GLY A 40 -8.53 -2.66 0.42
C GLY A 40 -7.68 -2.85 -0.84
N ARG A 41 -6.39 -2.48 -0.87
CA ARG A 41 -5.50 -2.74 -2.04
C ARG A 41 -4.97 -4.15 -2.12
N GLY A 42 -5.27 -5.02 -1.15
CA GLY A 42 -4.94 -6.45 -1.24
C GLY A 42 -3.71 -6.89 -0.42
N LYS A 43 -3.24 -6.14 0.58
CA LYS A 43 -2.12 -6.55 1.46
C LYS A 43 -2.36 -7.93 2.10
N THR A 44 -3.49 -8.09 2.78
CA THR A 44 -3.90 -9.38 3.36
C THR A 44 -4.15 -10.43 2.28
N THR A 45 -4.62 -10.04 1.09
CA THR A 45 -4.78 -10.97 -0.04
C THR A 45 -3.43 -11.49 -0.52
N LEU A 46 -2.40 -10.64 -0.61
CA LEU A 46 -1.04 -11.06 -0.95
C LEU A 46 -0.52 -12.06 0.09
N MET A 47 -0.71 -11.78 1.38
CA MET A 47 -0.35 -12.73 2.43
C MET A 47 -1.10 -14.06 2.31
N LYS A 48 -2.39 -14.06 1.96
CA LYS A 48 -3.16 -15.29 1.69
C LYS A 48 -2.62 -16.05 0.48
N ILE A 49 -2.22 -15.36 -0.58
CA ILE A 49 -1.60 -15.95 -1.77
C ILE A 49 -0.27 -16.61 -1.41
N LEU A 50 0.60 -15.93 -0.67
CA LEU A 50 1.91 -16.47 -0.24
C LEU A 50 1.77 -17.68 0.70
N ARG A 51 0.64 -17.79 1.41
CA ARG A 51 0.27 -18.95 2.24
C ARG A 51 -0.47 -20.04 1.48
N ASN A 52 -0.65 -19.89 0.17
CA ASN A 52 -1.41 -20.81 -0.67
C ASN A 52 -2.86 -21.04 -0.20
N LEU A 53 -3.51 -20.00 0.35
CA LEU A 53 -4.89 -20.06 0.86
C LEU A 53 -5.95 -19.64 -0.17
N VAL A 54 -5.53 -19.10 -1.31
CA VAL A 54 -6.41 -18.68 -2.40
C VAL A 54 -5.78 -19.04 -3.74
N ASN A 55 -6.63 -19.37 -4.72
CA ASN A 55 -6.18 -19.62 -6.08
C ASN A 55 -5.86 -18.31 -6.80
N TYR A 56 -4.78 -18.30 -7.58
CA TYR A 56 -4.32 -17.15 -8.34
C TYR A 56 -3.85 -17.60 -9.73
N GLN A 57 -3.68 -16.65 -10.66
CA GLN A 57 -3.06 -16.89 -11.96
C GLN A 57 -1.58 -16.49 -11.92
N GLY A 58 -0.74 -17.20 -12.68
CA GLY A 58 0.71 -17.03 -12.66
C GLY A 58 1.40 -18.13 -11.86
N SER A 59 2.63 -17.86 -11.39
CA SER A 59 3.41 -18.83 -10.61
C SER A 59 4.20 -18.14 -9.50
N ILE A 60 4.20 -18.75 -8.32
CA ILE A 60 5.10 -18.40 -7.21
C ILE A 60 6.05 -19.56 -7.00
N ILE A 61 7.34 -19.30 -7.15
CA ILE A 61 8.42 -20.25 -6.96
C ILE A 61 9.18 -19.80 -5.73
N THR A 62 9.22 -20.63 -4.70
CA THR A 62 9.87 -20.31 -3.43
C THR A 62 10.39 -21.59 -2.78
N ASN A 63 11.60 -21.51 -2.22
CA ASN A 63 12.11 -22.50 -1.30
C ASN A 63 11.87 -22.13 0.18
N LEU A 64 11.41 -20.89 0.44
CA LEU A 64 11.03 -20.44 1.77
C LEU A 64 9.77 -21.16 2.25
N LYS A 65 9.71 -21.41 3.56
CA LYS A 65 8.53 -21.93 4.26
C LYS A 65 7.89 -20.82 5.09
N PRO A 66 6.96 -20.03 4.53
CA PRO A 66 6.40 -18.88 5.21
C PRO A 66 5.54 -19.28 6.41
N GLN A 67 5.79 -18.69 7.57
CA GLN A 67 4.88 -18.76 8.71
C GLN A 67 4.14 -17.44 8.92
N TYR A 68 2.92 -17.52 9.46
CA TYR A 68 2.04 -16.37 9.55
C TYR A 68 1.77 -15.99 11.00
N PHE A 69 1.89 -14.69 11.28
CA PHE A 69 1.37 -14.04 12.48
C PHE A 69 0.06 -13.30 12.12
N PRO A 70 -0.97 -13.36 12.98
CA PRO A 70 -1.00 -14.02 14.29
C PRO A 70 -1.16 -15.54 14.21
N LEU A 71 -0.60 -16.24 15.20
CA LEU A 71 -0.78 -17.68 15.40
C LEU A 71 -2.22 -17.98 15.85
N THR A 72 -2.76 -19.10 15.36
CA THR A 72 -4.07 -19.59 15.81
C THR A 72 -3.89 -20.48 17.03
N ILE A 73 -4.18 -19.94 18.22
CA ILE A 73 -4.08 -20.67 19.48
C ILE A 73 -5.34 -21.50 19.71
N LYS A 74 -5.20 -22.84 19.68
CA LYS A 74 -6.33 -23.78 19.85
C LYS A 74 -6.70 -24.05 21.30
N LYS A 75 -5.72 -24.00 22.22
CA LYS A 75 -5.88 -24.36 23.64
C LYS A 75 -5.46 -23.20 24.55
N PRO A 76 -6.26 -22.13 24.64
CA PRO A 76 -5.88 -20.94 25.41
C PRO A 76 -5.87 -21.18 26.94
N THR A 77 -6.43 -22.28 27.42
CA THR A 77 -6.41 -22.65 28.85
C THR A 77 -5.12 -23.33 29.29
N PHE A 78 -4.27 -23.75 28.35
CA PHE A 78 -2.98 -24.37 28.65
C PHE A 78 -1.96 -23.31 29.07
N LEU A 79 -0.86 -23.76 29.68
CA LEU A 79 0.31 -22.92 29.91
C LEU A 79 0.72 -22.22 28.62
N ALA A 80 1.05 -20.95 28.71
CA ALA A 80 1.21 -20.12 27.52
C ALA A 80 2.34 -20.62 26.62
N GLY A 81 3.43 -21.14 27.20
CA GLY A 81 4.52 -21.79 26.46
C GLY A 81 4.02 -22.97 25.64
N ASP A 82 3.34 -23.92 26.28
CA ASP A 82 2.79 -25.12 25.62
C ASP A 82 1.78 -24.74 24.51
N ALA A 83 0.92 -23.76 24.80
CA ALA A 83 -0.11 -23.31 23.88
C ALA A 83 0.47 -22.69 22.59
N VAL A 84 1.58 -21.95 22.68
CA VAL A 84 2.24 -21.40 21.49
C VAL A 84 3.12 -22.41 20.79
N ILE A 85 3.80 -23.32 21.51
CA ILE A 85 4.57 -24.41 20.90
C ILE A 85 3.65 -25.29 20.04
N GLU A 86 2.47 -25.67 20.56
CA GLU A 86 1.48 -26.44 19.80
C GLU A 86 0.94 -25.68 18.57
N ALA A 87 0.88 -24.35 18.63
CA ALA A 87 0.35 -23.52 17.56
C ALA A 87 1.33 -23.36 16.37
N VAL A 88 2.61 -23.65 16.59
CA VAL A 88 3.66 -23.48 15.58
C VAL A 88 3.84 -24.79 14.78
N PRO A 89 3.51 -24.84 13.47
CA PRO A 89 3.48 -26.11 12.74
C PRO A 89 4.87 -26.65 12.39
N ASN A 90 5.11 -27.93 12.64
CA ASN A 90 6.37 -28.62 12.30
C ASN A 90 7.61 -27.99 12.96
N SER A 91 7.47 -27.41 14.15
CA SER A 91 8.62 -26.96 14.94
C SER A 91 8.90 -27.92 16.10
N PHE A 92 10.19 -28.08 16.41
CA PHE A 92 10.67 -28.76 17.61
C PHE A 92 11.09 -27.70 18.63
N LEU A 93 10.14 -26.83 18.98
CA LEU A 93 10.39 -25.78 19.95
C LEU A 93 10.46 -26.34 21.37
N GLU A 94 11.49 -25.93 22.10
CA GLU A 94 11.63 -26.22 23.51
C GLU A 94 11.41 -24.96 24.36
N PRO A 95 10.89 -25.08 25.60
CA PRO A 95 10.58 -23.92 26.44
C PRO A 95 11.75 -22.94 26.64
N TRP A 96 12.98 -23.43 26.78
CA TRP A 96 14.17 -22.58 26.96
C TRP A 96 14.44 -21.65 25.76
N GLN A 97 14.04 -22.04 24.54
CA GLN A 97 14.17 -21.19 23.37
C GLN A 97 13.20 -20.01 23.46
N LEU A 98 11.98 -20.26 23.93
CA LEU A 98 11.01 -19.20 24.19
C LEU A 98 11.50 -18.25 25.29
N GLU A 99 12.08 -18.78 26.37
CA GLU A 99 12.66 -17.97 27.44
C GLU A 99 13.78 -17.07 26.91
N ARG A 100 14.70 -17.61 26.10
CA ARG A 100 15.77 -16.84 25.46
C ARG A 100 15.20 -15.71 24.62
N GLU A 101 14.21 -16.00 23.78
CA GLU A 101 13.60 -15.01 22.90
C GLU A 101 12.79 -13.94 23.65
N LEU A 102 12.10 -14.32 24.73
CA LEU A 102 11.40 -13.36 25.61
C LEU A 102 12.37 -12.42 26.30
N ASN A 103 13.51 -12.92 26.76
CA ASN A 103 14.58 -12.09 27.33
C ASN A 103 15.14 -11.10 26.29
N LEU A 104 15.39 -11.55 25.06
CA LEU A 104 15.82 -10.66 23.96
C LEU A 104 14.75 -9.59 23.63
N MET A 105 13.46 -9.92 23.79
CA MET A 105 12.35 -8.98 23.64
C MET A 105 12.09 -8.13 24.91
N ALA A 106 12.93 -8.25 25.94
CA ALA A 106 12.77 -7.60 27.24
C ALA A 106 11.39 -7.83 27.86
N THR A 107 10.92 -9.08 27.83
CA THR A 107 9.64 -9.53 28.39
C THR A 107 9.87 -10.62 29.42
N ASN A 108 9.13 -10.56 30.52
CA ASN A 108 9.28 -11.51 31.63
C ASN A 108 8.97 -12.95 31.18
N PRO A 109 9.92 -13.91 31.27
CA PRO A 109 9.69 -15.30 30.89
C PRO A 109 8.63 -16.02 31.73
N GLU A 110 8.32 -15.54 32.93
CA GLU A 110 7.28 -16.14 33.79
C GLU A 110 5.90 -16.23 33.11
N ILE A 111 5.66 -15.45 32.05
CA ILE A 111 4.42 -15.55 31.27
C ILE A 111 4.22 -16.93 30.64
N LEU A 112 5.28 -17.72 30.45
CA LEU A 112 5.20 -19.09 29.91
C LEU A 112 4.45 -20.04 30.83
N TRP A 113 4.50 -19.80 32.13
CA TRP A 113 4.01 -20.69 33.19
C TRP A 113 2.61 -20.33 33.70
N GLN A 114 1.92 -19.39 33.06
CA GLN A 114 0.51 -19.07 33.33
C GLN A 114 -0.38 -19.45 32.14
N PRO A 115 -1.69 -19.62 32.33
CA PRO A 115 -2.59 -19.92 31.22
C PRO A 115 -2.55 -18.86 30.13
N TYR A 116 -2.49 -19.24 28.85
CA TYR A 116 -2.44 -18.28 27.74
C TYR A 116 -3.59 -17.26 27.77
N SER A 117 -4.77 -17.68 28.24
CA SER A 117 -5.95 -16.84 28.38
C SER A 117 -5.81 -15.71 29.40
N THR A 118 -4.89 -15.79 30.37
CA THR A 118 -4.68 -14.72 31.36
C THR A 118 -3.77 -13.61 30.85
N LEU A 119 -2.99 -13.87 29.79
CA LEU A 119 -2.09 -12.89 29.21
C LEU A 119 -2.83 -11.69 28.61
N SER A 120 -2.24 -10.51 28.76
CA SER A 120 -2.65 -9.29 28.06
C SER A 120 -2.46 -9.42 26.55
N GLY A 121 -3.15 -8.59 25.76
CA GLY A 121 -3.00 -8.58 24.29
C GLY A 121 -1.55 -8.32 23.84
N GLY A 122 -0.83 -7.47 24.57
CA GLY A 122 0.58 -7.20 24.31
C GLY A 122 1.48 -8.39 24.63
N GLU A 123 1.30 -9.05 25.78
CA GLU A 123 2.05 -10.26 26.12
C GLU A 123 1.79 -11.40 25.13
N ARG A 124 0.53 -11.61 24.73
CA ARG A 124 0.18 -12.59 23.70
C ARG A 124 0.90 -12.32 22.39
N THR A 125 0.91 -11.06 21.96
CA THR A 125 1.60 -10.63 20.73
C THR A 125 3.09 -10.95 20.80
N LYS A 126 3.73 -10.55 21.90
CA LYS A 126 5.16 -10.79 22.13
C LYS A 126 5.49 -12.27 22.17
N LEU A 127 4.72 -13.06 22.92
CA LEU A 127 4.93 -14.50 23.04
C LEU A 127 4.77 -15.25 21.70
N GLN A 128 3.78 -14.87 20.89
CA GLN A 128 3.63 -15.47 19.55
C GLN A 128 4.80 -15.10 18.64
N LEU A 129 5.26 -13.84 18.68
CA LEU A 129 6.42 -13.42 17.92
C LEU A 129 7.68 -14.19 18.36
N THR A 130 7.91 -14.33 19.66
CA THR A 130 9.07 -15.11 20.15
C THR A 130 9.00 -16.56 19.72
N ALA A 131 7.82 -17.21 19.75
CA ALA A 131 7.66 -18.57 19.24
C ALA A 131 7.97 -18.69 17.74
N LEU A 132 7.52 -17.74 16.93
CA LEU A 132 7.82 -17.71 15.49
C LEU A 132 9.31 -17.53 15.20
N PHE A 133 9.99 -16.64 15.92
CA PHE A 133 11.42 -16.37 15.73
C PHE A 133 12.35 -17.34 16.46
N ALA A 134 11.85 -18.12 17.43
CA ALA A 134 12.57 -19.22 18.06
C ALA A 134 12.66 -20.45 17.16
N SER A 135 11.75 -20.57 16.20
CA SER A 135 11.64 -21.71 15.30
C SER A 135 12.57 -21.58 14.10
N ASP A 136 12.94 -22.71 13.52
CA ASP A 136 13.77 -22.79 12.31
C ASP A 136 12.95 -22.48 11.05
N TYR A 137 12.46 -21.24 10.93
CA TYR A 137 11.79 -20.76 9.73
C TYR A 137 12.62 -19.76 8.97
N ASP A 138 12.53 -19.90 7.66
CA ASP A 138 13.27 -19.14 6.67
C ASP A 138 12.65 -17.75 6.44
N TYR A 139 11.34 -17.62 6.65
CA TYR A 139 10.62 -16.40 6.32
C TYR A 139 9.30 -16.22 7.07
N LEU A 140 9.04 -15.02 7.59
CA LEU A 140 7.84 -14.73 8.36
C LEU A 140 6.92 -13.72 7.66
N LEU A 141 5.60 -13.93 7.78
CA LEU A 141 4.55 -13.02 7.32
C LEU A 141 3.84 -12.44 8.54
N LEU A 142 4.16 -11.19 8.88
CA LEU A 142 3.72 -10.51 10.08
C LEU A 142 2.57 -9.54 9.78
N ASP A 143 1.33 -9.94 10.06
CA ASP A 143 0.15 -9.10 9.81
C ASP A 143 -0.23 -8.23 11.02
N GLU A 144 0.04 -6.93 10.94
CA GLU A 144 -0.26 -5.91 11.96
C GLU A 144 0.15 -6.31 13.41
N PRO A 145 1.43 -6.69 13.66
CA PRO A 145 1.89 -7.13 14.99
C PRO A 145 1.94 -6.01 16.03
N THR A 146 1.59 -4.77 15.69
CA THR A 146 1.61 -3.62 16.59
C THR A 146 0.25 -3.29 17.23
N ASN A 147 -0.83 -3.93 16.80
CA ASN A 147 -2.20 -3.52 17.14
C ASN A 147 -2.53 -3.53 18.64
N HIS A 148 -1.95 -4.46 19.40
CA HIS A 148 -2.20 -4.61 20.84
C HIS A 148 -1.06 -4.11 21.72
N LEU A 149 -0.10 -3.38 21.14
CA LEU A 149 1.07 -2.88 21.84
C LEU A 149 0.91 -1.40 22.16
N ASP A 150 1.23 -1.07 23.41
CA ASP A 150 1.50 0.29 23.86
C ASP A 150 2.84 0.79 23.30
N GLN A 151 3.19 2.04 23.58
CA GLN A 151 4.40 2.65 23.02
C GLN A 151 5.69 1.92 23.47
N VAL A 152 5.73 1.44 24.72
CA VAL A 152 6.87 0.69 25.25
C VAL A 152 6.99 -0.66 24.55
N GLY A 153 5.89 -1.41 24.45
CA GLY A 153 5.82 -2.68 23.76
C GLY A 153 6.21 -2.57 22.29
N ARG A 154 5.77 -1.52 21.57
CA ARG A 154 6.18 -1.28 20.18
C ARG A 154 7.69 -1.05 20.04
N LYS A 155 8.29 -0.29 20.96
CA LYS A 155 9.76 -0.08 20.97
C LYS A 155 10.51 -1.38 21.24
N GLN A 156 10.03 -2.20 22.18
CA GLN A 156 10.63 -3.51 22.49
C GLN A 156 10.58 -4.43 21.27
N VAL A 157 9.41 -4.55 20.63
CA VAL A 157 9.25 -5.36 19.41
C VAL A 157 10.08 -4.81 18.26
N ALA A 158 10.13 -3.49 18.06
CA ALA A 158 10.95 -2.88 17.01
C ALA A 158 12.46 -3.19 17.20
N ASN A 159 12.96 -3.03 18.43
CA ASN A 159 14.35 -3.34 18.75
C ASN A 159 14.66 -4.82 18.56
N TYR A 160 13.75 -5.70 18.99
CA TYR A 160 13.87 -7.14 18.80
C TYR A 160 13.95 -7.52 17.31
N LEU A 161 12.99 -7.07 16.49
CA LEU A 161 12.95 -7.34 15.05
C LEU A 161 14.16 -6.78 14.30
N ARG A 162 14.69 -5.63 14.74
CA ARG A 162 15.90 -5.04 14.14
C ARG A 162 17.12 -5.95 14.31
N GLN A 163 17.23 -6.67 15.42
CA GLN A 163 18.36 -7.55 15.71
C GLN A 163 18.30 -8.90 14.98
N LYS A 164 17.14 -9.28 14.45
CA LYS A 164 16.96 -10.56 13.76
C LYS A 164 17.65 -10.58 12.41
N THR A 165 18.24 -11.72 12.07
CA THR A 165 18.82 -11.98 10.74
C THR A 165 17.79 -12.55 9.78
N THR A 166 16.81 -13.29 10.29
CA THR A 166 15.68 -13.84 9.52
C THR A 166 14.89 -12.72 8.85
N GLY A 167 14.64 -12.85 7.55
CA GLY A 167 13.78 -11.92 6.81
C GLY A 167 12.30 -12.14 7.08
N PHE A 168 11.51 -11.12 6.78
CA PHE A 168 10.07 -11.12 7.00
C PHE A 168 9.36 -10.10 6.13
N ILE A 169 8.09 -10.34 5.82
CA ILE A 169 7.15 -9.34 5.32
C ILE A 169 6.29 -8.87 6.47
N ILE A 170 6.26 -7.58 6.73
CA ILE A 170 5.46 -6.98 7.79
C ILE A 170 4.47 -5.95 7.25
N THR A 171 3.22 -6.02 7.70
CA THR A 171 2.24 -4.95 7.56
C THR A 171 2.12 -4.23 8.89
N SER A 172 2.07 -2.90 8.85
CA SER A 172 1.72 -2.10 10.01
C SER A 172 1.13 -0.76 9.57
N HIS A 173 0.19 -0.25 10.37
CA HIS A 173 -0.25 1.13 10.28
C HIS A 173 0.69 2.14 10.95
N ASP A 174 1.63 1.67 11.78
CA ASP A 174 2.59 2.49 12.51
C ASP A 174 3.84 2.76 11.64
N ARG A 175 3.94 4.01 11.17
CA ARG A 175 5.01 4.44 10.25
C ARG A 175 6.37 4.49 10.93
N GLU A 176 6.44 4.94 12.17
CA GLU A 176 7.68 5.05 12.92
C GLU A 176 8.23 3.66 13.28
N PHE A 177 7.33 2.72 13.57
CA PHE A 177 7.68 1.32 13.77
C PHE A 177 8.27 0.69 12.50
N LEU A 178 7.61 0.87 11.35
CA LEU A 178 8.13 0.36 10.08
C LEU A 178 9.49 0.96 9.72
N ASP A 179 9.64 2.28 9.88
CA ASP A 179 10.87 2.99 9.51
C ASP A 179 12.11 2.49 10.27
N GLN A 180 11.88 1.93 11.45
CA GLN A 180 12.89 1.43 12.37
C GLN A 180 13.37 0.00 12.09
N ILE A 181 12.60 -0.79 11.34
CA ILE A 181 12.82 -2.24 11.22
C ILE A 181 13.03 -2.71 9.78
N ILE A 182 12.38 -2.05 8.80
CA ILE A 182 12.39 -2.50 7.42
C ILE A 182 13.59 -1.93 6.66
N ASP A 183 14.15 -2.72 5.76
CA ASP A 183 15.23 -2.31 4.85
C ASP A 183 14.76 -2.21 3.39
N HIS A 184 13.63 -2.84 3.08
CA HIS A 184 12.96 -2.79 1.78
C HIS A 184 11.47 -2.51 1.96
N THR A 185 10.90 -1.88 0.96
CA THR A 185 9.50 -1.48 0.92
C THR A 185 8.83 -2.10 -0.30
N LEU A 186 7.80 -2.92 -0.07
CA LEU A 186 6.96 -3.51 -1.10
C LEU A 186 5.60 -2.81 -1.07
N VAL A 187 5.23 -2.14 -2.16
CA VAL A 187 3.99 -1.36 -2.21
C VAL A 187 3.04 -1.88 -3.27
N ILE A 188 1.77 -2.03 -2.90
CA ILE A 188 0.70 -2.36 -3.84
C ILE A 188 0.11 -1.05 -4.37
N GLU A 189 0.39 -0.74 -5.64
CA GLU A 189 -0.08 0.47 -6.32
C GLU A 189 -0.69 0.12 -7.67
N ARG A 190 -1.94 0.57 -7.92
CA ARG A 190 -2.64 0.35 -9.20
C ARG A 190 -2.57 -1.09 -9.73
N SER A 191 -2.79 -2.04 -8.82
CA SER A 191 -2.77 -3.47 -9.12
C SER A 191 -1.40 -4.00 -9.56
N GLN A 192 -0.33 -3.26 -9.28
CA GLN A 192 1.06 -3.65 -9.47
C GLN A 192 1.76 -3.79 -8.11
N LEU A 193 2.84 -4.57 -8.10
CA LEU A 193 3.77 -4.69 -6.98
C LEU A 193 5.02 -3.86 -7.28
N VAL A 194 5.28 -2.85 -6.46
CA VAL A 194 6.45 -1.97 -6.59
C VAL A 194 7.39 -2.26 -5.43
N LEU A 195 8.56 -2.80 -5.75
CA LEU A 195 9.62 -3.08 -4.77
C LEU A 195 10.68 -1.99 -4.82
N GLU A 196 11.00 -1.42 -3.67
CA GLU A 196 12.03 -0.40 -3.51
C GLU A 196 12.92 -0.70 -2.31
N ARG A 197 14.22 -0.41 -2.46
CA ARG A 197 15.16 -0.46 -1.35
C ARG A 197 15.02 0.80 -0.50
N GLY A 198 14.99 0.61 0.82
CA GLY A 198 14.85 1.65 1.81
C GLY A 198 13.63 1.46 2.69
N ASN A 199 13.62 2.23 3.78
CA ASN A 199 12.55 2.24 4.76
C ASN A 199 11.35 3.11 4.34
N TYR A 200 10.34 3.17 5.20
CA TYR A 200 9.09 3.89 4.95
C TYR A 200 9.33 5.36 4.57
N SER A 201 10.17 6.06 5.32
CA SER A 201 10.50 7.47 5.10
C SER A 201 11.19 7.68 3.76
N THR A 202 12.09 6.77 3.39
CA THR A 202 12.80 6.81 2.10
C THR A 202 11.83 6.63 0.96
N TYR A 203 10.98 5.60 1.03
CA TYR A 203 9.91 5.35 0.07
C TYR A 203 8.99 6.57 -0.09
N PHE A 204 8.49 7.12 1.03
CA PHE A 204 7.55 8.22 1.01
C PHE A 204 8.14 9.49 0.37
N LYS A 205 9.41 9.80 0.65
CA LYS A 205 10.12 10.92 0.01
C LYS A 205 10.23 10.71 -1.52
N GLN A 206 10.62 9.51 -1.95
CA GLN A 206 10.75 9.17 -3.38
C GLN A 206 9.40 9.20 -4.09
N LYS A 207 8.35 8.65 -3.45
CA LYS A 207 6.97 8.72 -3.95
C LYS A 207 6.50 10.15 -4.10
N LYS A 208 6.65 10.99 -3.08
CA LYS A 208 6.24 12.40 -3.13
C LYS A 208 6.92 13.16 -4.27
N ARG A 209 8.21 12.91 -4.51
CA ARG A 209 8.95 13.51 -5.64
C ARG A 209 8.36 13.06 -6.99
N ARG A 210 8.15 11.75 -7.18
CA ARG A 210 7.55 11.19 -8.40
C ARG A 210 6.13 11.71 -8.65
N ASP A 211 5.32 11.77 -7.60
CA ASP A 211 3.96 12.30 -7.69
C ASP A 211 3.99 13.78 -8.09
N GLN A 212 4.87 14.59 -7.50
CA GLN A 212 5.00 16.00 -7.85
C GLN A 212 5.44 16.20 -9.32
N GLU A 213 6.44 15.44 -9.76
CA GLU A 213 6.91 15.45 -11.15
C GLU A 213 5.81 15.03 -12.13
N ALA A 214 5.03 14.00 -11.77
CA ALA A 214 3.88 13.56 -12.55
C ALA A 214 2.77 14.63 -12.58
N ILE A 215 2.50 15.34 -11.46
CA ILE A 215 1.52 16.43 -11.42
C ILE A 215 1.95 17.54 -12.39
N THR A 216 3.19 17.99 -12.30
CA THR A 216 3.72 19.06 -13.16
C THR A 216 3.69 18.65 -14.64
N THR A 217 4.10 17.42 -14.96
CA THR A 217 4.05 16.88 -16.33
C THR A 217 2.62 16.81 -16.85
N ASN A 218 1.69 16.29 -16.05
CA ASN A 218 0.27 16.22 -16.41
C ASN A 218 -0.33 17.62 -16.64
N GLN A 219 0.05 18.62 -15.84
CA GLN A 219 -0.39 20.01 -16.03
C GLN A 219 0.11 20.58 -17.37
N GLN A 220 1.39 20.36 -17.69
CA GLN A 220 1.98 20.77 -18.97
C GLN A 220 1.28 20.09 -20.16
N LEU A 221 1.08 18.77 -20.09
CA LEU A 221 0.37 18.00 -21.12
C LEU A 221 -1.06 18.51 -21.32
N ARG A 222 -1.80 18.79 -20.24
CA ARG A 222 -3.16 19.34 -20.31
C ARG A 222 -3.19 20.75 -20.92
N ALA A 223 -2.22 21.60 -20.57
CA ALA A 223 -2.10 22.94 -21.15
C ALA A 223 -1.82 22.88 -22.66
N ASP A 224 -0.91 21.99 -23.07
CA ASP A 224 -0.59 21.75 -24.47
C ASP A 224 -1.79 21.21 -25.26
N ILE A 225 -2.49 20.21 -24.72
CA ILE A 225 -3.71 19.67 -25.34
C ILE A 225 -4.74 20.78 -25.51
N LYS A 226 -4.93 21.64 -24.50
CA LYS A 226 -5.85 22.79 -24.58
C LYS A 226 -5.43 23.77 -25.68
N LYS A 227 -4.13 24.05 -25.82
CA LYS A 227 -3.60 24.92 -26.89
C LYS A 227 -3.79 24.33 -28.28
N LEU A 228 -3.54 23.03 -28.44
CA LEU A 228 -3.75 22.29 -29.68
C LEU A 228 -5.23 22.27 -30.10
N LYS A 229 -6.13 21.95 -29.16
CA LYS A 229 -7.59 22.00 -29.41
C LYS A 229 -8.06 23.41 -29.82
N ARG A 230 -7.55 24.46 -29.17
CA ARG A 230 -7.84 25.86 -29.58
C ARG A 230 -7.33 26.16 -30.99
N SER A 231 -6.12 25.72 -31.35
CA SER A 231 -5.58 25.89 -32.71
C SER A 231 -6.42 25.18 -33.75
N GLN A 232 -6.86 23.95 -33.46
CA GLN A 232 -7.76 23.16 -34.31
C GLN A 232 -9.10 23.90 -34.53
N GLN A 233 -9.73 24.39 -33.46
CA GLN A 233 -10.98 25.17 -33.53
C GLN A 233 -10.82 26.44 -34.36
N GLN A 234 -9.75 27.21 -34.14
CA GLN A 234 -9.49 28.45 -34.90
C GLN A 234 -9.26 28.17 -36.39
N ARG A 235 -8.55 27.09 -36.73
CA ARG A 235 -8.32 26.68 -38.13
C ARG A 235 -9.63 26.26 -38.79
N GLN A 236 -10.45 25.50 -38.09
CA GLN A 236 -11.77 25.10 -38.60
C GLN A 236 -12.66 26.31 -38.85
N GLN A 237 -12.69 27.28 -37.93
CA GLN A 237 -13.43 28.53 -38.12
C GLN A 237 -12.92 29.34 -39.32
N ARG A 238 -11.60 29.44 -39.53
CA ARG A 238 -11.03 30.12 -40.70
C ARG A 238 -11.39 29.42 -42.01
N ALA A 239 -11.33 28.07 -42.04
CA ALA A 239 -11.72 27.30 -43.21
C ALA A 239 -13.22 27.48 -43.54
N ASN A 240 -14.09 27.44 -42.53
CA ASN A 240 -15.53 27.65 -42.70
C ASN A 240 -15.84 29.09 -43.16
N ARG A 241 -15.12 30.10 -42.67
CA ARG A 241 -15.26 31.49 -43.14
C ARG A 241 -14.86 31.65 -44.62
N ALA A 242 -13.73 31.06 -45.02
CA ALA A 242 -13.29 31.08 -46.42
C ALA A 242 -14.29 30.39 -47.36
N GLU A 243 -15.01 29.38 -46.87
CA GLU A 243 -16.13 28.77 -47.59
C GLU A 243 -17.37 29.66 -47.64
N GLY A 244 -17.70 30.34 -46.54
CA GLY A 244 -18.81 31.31 -46.48
C GLY A 244 -18.62 32.52 -47.41
N GLU A 245 -17.38 33.01 -47.55
CA GLU A 245 -17.03 34.09 -48.48
C GLU A 245 -17.28 33.73 -49.95
N LYS A 246 -17.21 32.44 -50.31
CA LYS A 246 -17.60 31.93 -51.63
C LYS A 246 -19.09 32.16 -51.94
N LYS A 247 -19.96 32.14 -50.92
CA LYS A 247 -21.41 32.32 -51.06
C LYS A 247 -21.83 33.80 -51.15
N ASN A 248 -21.11 34.70 -50.47
CA ASN A 248 -21.53 36.09 -50.33
C ASN A 248 -20.99 37.06 -51.39
N ASN A 249 -19.99 36.67 -52.19
CA ASN A 249 -19.34 37.59 -53.14
C ASN A 249 -19.77 37.31 -54.59
N SER A 250 -20.71 38.10 -55.13
CA SER A 250 -21.28 37.91 -56.47
C SER A 250 -20.38 38.43 -57.61
N HIS A 251 -19.41 39.30 -57.31
CA HIS A 251 -18.55 40.03 -58.27
C HIS A 251 -17.11 39.51 -58.38
N ALA A 252 -16.73 38.49 -57.61
CA ALA A 252 -15.37 37.96 -57.60
C ALA A 252 -15.22 36.73 -58.50
N ASP A 253 -14.00 36.49 -58.99
CA ASP A 253 -13.64 35.36 -59.85
C ASP A 253 -13.89 34.01 -59.13
N LYS A 254 -15.11 33.46 -59.33
CA LYS A 254 -15.66 32.32 -58.59
C LYS A 254 -14.78 31.07 -58.70
N GLY A 255 -14.07 30.90 -59.82
CA GLY A 255 -13.13 29.80 -60.04
C GLY A 255 -11.89 29.90 -59.12
N PHE A 256 -11.28 31.07 -59.05
CA PHE A 256 -10.11 31.33 -58.21
C PHE A 256 -10.43 31.21 -56.71
N LEU A 257 -11.54 31.80 -56.27
CA LEU A 257 -11.98 31.71 -54.86
C LEU A 257 -12.36 30.28 -54.46
N GLY A 258 -13.02 29.54 -55.36
CA GLY A 258 -13.37 28.14 -55.14
C GLY A 258 -12.14 27.24 -54.98
N ALA A 259 -11.15 27.37 -55.87
CA ALA A 259 -9.89 26.62 -55.78
C ALA A 259 -9.09 26.95 -54.52
N LYS A 260 -9.05 28.24 -54.13
CA LYS A 260 -8.39 28.71 -52.90
C LYS A 260 -9.06 28.14 -51.65
N ALA A 261 -10.39 28.16 -51.57
CA ALA A 261 -11.16 27.60 -50.46
C ALA A 261 -10.96 26.07 -50.35
N ALA A 262 -11.05 25.34 -51.46
CA ALA A 262 -10.83 23.89 -51.49
C ALA A 262 -9.41 23.50 -51.05
N LYS A 263 -8.38 24.24 -51.50
CA LYS A 263 -6.99 24.02 -51.07
C LYS A 263 -6.83 24.30 -49.58
N MET A 264 -7.47 25.34 -49.05
CA MET A 264 -7.45 25.66 -47.63
C MET A 264 -8.15 24.59 -46.78
N MET A 265 -9.28 24.07 -47.24
CA MET A 265 -9.98 22.95 -46.59
C MET A 265 -9.13 21.68 -46.54
N LYS A 266 -8.57 21.25 -47.67
CA LYS A 266 -7.72 20.05 -47.73
C LYS A 266 -6.53 20.17 -46.78
N LYS A 267 -5.92 21.37 -46.71
CA LYS A 267 -4.84 21.66 -45.76
C LYS A 267 -5.33 21.68 -44.30
N SER A 268 -6.54 22.17 -44.02
CA SER A 268 -7.15 22.16 -42.70
C SER A 268 -7.37 20.73 -42.20
N VAL A 269 -7.99 19.87 -43.01
CA VAL A 269 -8.25 18.45 -42.67
C VAL A 269 -6.95 17.71 -42.36
N THR A 270 -5.95 17.79 -43.24
CA THR A 270 -4.67 17.08 -43.06
C THR A 270 -3.96 17.51 -41.78
N ILE A 271 -3.98 18.82 -41.46
CA ILE A 271 -3.32 19.33 -40.26
C ILE A 271 -4.14 19.01 -39.00
N ASN A 272 -5.47 19.04 -39.07
CA ASN A 272 -6.32 18.67 -37.95
C ASN A 272 -6.12 17.20 -37.58
N ASN A 273 -6.03 16.28 -38.55
CA ASN A 273 -5.75 14.87 -38.28
C ASN A 273 -4.39 14.68 -37.58
N ARG A 274 -3.36 15.43 -37.99
CA ARG A 274 -2.06 15.41 -37.31
C ARG A 274 -2.14 15.96 -35.89
N ILE A 275 -2.88 17.05 -35.68
CA ILE A 275 -3.09 17.63 -34.35
C ILE A 275 -3.85 16.64 -33.45
N GLU A 276 -4.85 15.95 -34.00
CA GLU A 276 -5.63 14.95 -33.28
C GLU A 276 -4.78 13.75 -32.85
N GLN A 277 -3.91 13.27 -33.73
CA GLN A 277 -2.93 12.23 -33.38
C GLN A 277 -2.01 12.69 -32.23
N VAL A 278 -1.44 13.90 -32.32
CA VAL A 278 -0.59 14.45 -31.25
C VAL A 278 -1.37 14.65 -29.93
N ILE A 279 -2.64 15.02 -30.00
CA ILE A 279 -3.50 15.11 -28.81
C ILE A 279 -3.68 13.72 -28.19
N ASN A 280 -3.97 12.70 -29.00
CA ASN A 280 -4.17 11.33 -28.52
C ASN A 280 -2.90 10.78 -27.87
N ASP A 281 -1.74 10.96 -28.52
CA ASP A 281 -0.44 10.57 -27.98
C ASP A 281 -0.19 11.24 -26.62
N LYS A 282 -0.44 12.56 -26.52
CA LYS A 282 -0.30 13.32 -25.26
C LYS A 282 -1.31 12.90 -24.19
N GLN A 283 -2.52 12.48 -24.58
CA GLN A 283 -3.51 11.96 -23.65
C GLN A 283 -3.09 10.60 -23.09
N GLY A 284 -2.49 9.74 -23.92
CA GLY A 284 -1.94 8.45 -23.49
C GLY A 284 -0.78 8.57 -22.49
N LEU A 285 -0.06 9.69 -22.50
CA LEU A 285 1.03 9.97 -21.56
C LEU A 285 0.57 10.49 -20.18
N LEU A 286 -0.73 10.75 -19.99
CA LEU A 286 -1.23 11.25 -18.71
C LEU A 286 -1.14 10.17 -17.62
N ASN A 287 -0.38 10.46 -16.57
CA ASN A 287 -0.22 9.56 -15.44
C ASN A 287 -1.38 9.67 -14.45
N ASN A 288 -2.07 8.57 -14.15
CA ASN A 288 -3.16 8.53 -13.16
C ASN A 288 -2.62 8.49 -11.72
N ILE A 289 -2.14 9.60 -11.19
CA ILE A 289 -1.65 9.68 -9.80
C ILE A 289 -2.72 9.19 -8.83
N ASP A 290 -2.34 8.31 -7.88
CA ASP A 290 -3.26 7.82 -6.86
C ASP A 290 -3.66 9.02 -5.99
N SER A 291 -4.81 9.63 -6.28
CA SER A 291 -5.29 10.77 -5.53
C SER A 291 -5.73 10.31 -4.14
N THR A 292 -5.22 10.98 -3.10
CA THR A 292 -5.83 10.93 -1.78
C THR A 292 -7.17 11.65 -1.89
N THR A 293 -8.28 10.92 -1.86
CA THR A 293 -9.56 11.55 -1.53
C THR A 293 -9.38 12.14 -0.14
N PRO A 294 -9.51 13.47 0.04
CA PRO A 294 -9.51 14.06 1.37
C PRO A 294 -10.59 13.33 2.18
N LEU A 295 -10.28 12.93 3.42
CA LEU A 295 -11.31 12.43 4.31
C LEU A 295 -12.27 13.61 4.56
N SER A 296 -13.40 13.64 3.85
CA SER A 296 -14.47 14.58 4.15
C SER A 296 -15.12 14.09 5.45
N LEU A 297 -14.55 14.51 6.59
CA LEU A 297 -15.26 14.42 7.85
C LEU A 297 -16.47 15.35 7.73
N ASN A 298 -17.62 14.77 7.36
CA ASN A 298 -18.90 15.38 7.62
C ASN A 298 -19.11 15.35 9.13
N LEU A 299 -18.39 16.23 9.82
CA LEU A 299 -18.53 16.42 11.25
C LEU A 299 -19.88 17.13 11.43
N GLN A 300 -20.95 16.36 11.51
CA GLN A 300 -22.21 16.88 12.01
C GLN A 300 -21.93 17.32 13.45
N ARG A 301 -21.88 18.64 13.65
CA ARG A 301 -21.84 19.20 14.99
C ARG A 301 -23.12 18.75 15.65
N ASP A 302 -22.96 17.84 16.59
CA ASP A 302 -24.07 17.43 17.41
C ASP A 302 -24.54 18.65 18.22
N HIS A 303 -25.83 18.98 18.11
CA HIS A 303 -26.45 20.05 18.89
C HIS A 303 -26.84 19.59 20.29
N HIS A 304 -26.47 18.36 20.68
CA HIS A 304 -26.64 17.89 22.05
C HIS A 304 -25.92 18.81 23.04
N GLN A 305 -26.70 19.33 23.98
CA GLN A 305 -26.21 20.11 25.11
C GLN A 305 -25.19 19.24 25.86
N THR A 306 -23.94 19.70 25.97
CA THR A 306 -22.93 19.03 26.79
C THR A 306 -23.42 19.07 28.24
N LEU A 307 -23.98 17.95 28.71
CA LEU A 307 -24.55 17.84 30.06
C LEU A 307 -23.46 17.82 31.14
N LEU A 308 -22.29 17.27 30.79
CA LEU A 308 -21.13 17.20 31.67
C LEU A 308 -19.85 17.18 30.83
N ALA A 309 -18.96 18.14 31.07
CA ALA A 309 -17.59 18.11 30.56
C ALA A 309 -16.66 18.04 31.77
N VAL A 310 -15.93 16.93 31.90
CA VAL A 310 -14.98 16.77 32.99
C VAL A 310 -13.56 16.82 32.43
N LYS A 311 -12.73 17.64 33.05
CA LYS A 311 -11.30 17.74 32.80
C LYS A 311 -10.59 17.33 34.10
N ASP A 312 -9.43 16.71 33.94
CA ASP A 312 -8.53 16.37 35.04
C ASP A 312 -9.15 15.43 36.09
N VAL A 313 -9.79 14.35 35.61
CA VAL A 313 -10.44 13.36 36.48
C VAL A 313 -9.38 12.49 37.15
N THR A 314 -9.40 12.50 38.48
CA THR A 314 -8.65 11.56 39.30
C THR A 314 -9.62 10.64 40.02
N LEU A 315 -9.38 9.33 39.95
CA LEU A 315 -10.12 8.32 40.72
C LEU A 315 -9.18 7.71 41.76
N SER A 316 -9.58 7.71 43.02
CA SER A 316 -8.88 7.04 44.11
C SER A 316 -9.82 6.15 44.91
N PHE A 317 -9.28 5.08 45.49
CA PHE A 317 -9.97 4.25 46.49
C PHE A 317 -9.11 4.23 47.76
N SER A 318 -9.66 4.79 48.84
CA SER A 318 -8.88 5.13 50.04
C SER A 318 -7.67 6.01 49.67
N ASP A 319 -6.44 5.55 49.96
CA ASP A 319 -5.19 6.28 49.68
C ASP A 319 -4.49 5.82 48.38
N HIS A 320 -5.13 4.95 47.58
CA HIS A 320 -4.56 4.49 46.31
C HIS A 320 -5.25 5.14 45.12
N GLN A 321 -4.46 5.91 44.36
CA GLN A 321 -4.89 6.52 43.11
C GLN A 321 -4.94 5.47 41.99
N LEU A 322 -6.12 5.27 41.40
CA LEU A 322 -6.38 4.32 40.32
C LEU A 322 -6.04 4.90 38.94
N PHE A 323 -6.33 6.19 38.71
CA PHE A 323 -5.80 6.96 37.59
C PHE A 323 -5.93 8.48 37.82
N ALA A 324 -5.06 9.27 37.18
CA ALA A 324 -5.26 10.70 36.90
C ALA A 324 -4.91 10.99 35.45
N HIS A 325 -5.65 11.89 34.84
CA HIS A 325 -5.43 12.36 33.46
C HIS A 325 -5.29 13.86 33.38
#